data_AF-A0A7X7R2K9-F1
#
_entry.id   AF-A0A7X7R2K9-F1
#
_cell.length_a   1.000
_cell.length_b   1.000
_cell.length_c   1.000
_cell.angle_alpha   90.00
_cell.angle_beta   90.00
_cell.angle_gamma   90.00
#
_symmetry.space_group_name_H-M   'P 1'
#
loop_
_entity.id
_entity.type
_entity.pdbx_description
1 polymer ?
#
loop_
_entity_poly.entity_id
_entity_poly.type
_entity_poly.pdbx_seq_one_letter_code
_entity_poly.pdbx_strand_id
1 'polypeptide(L)' 'MKGIVFIICCFIAINYANAQDLFINEFMSSNENTILDEDGDSGDWIELYNASDNTVNLAGYGLSDKEENPFKWIFPEV' A
#
# COMPACT_ATOMS: atom_id res chain seq x y z
N MET A 1 10.94 19.20 -40.48
CA MET A 1 11.22 19.49 -39.05
C MET A 1 9.95 19.50 -38.19
N LYS A 2 8.85 20.15 -38.60
CA LYS A 2 7.58 20.18 -37.82
C LYS A 2 6.92 18.80 -37.63
N GLY A 3 7.01 17.91 -38.63
CA GLY A 3 6.44 16.54 -38.54
C GLY A 3 7.25 15.56 -37.68
N ILE A 4 8.57 15.77 -37.52
CA ILE A 4 9.43 14.93 -36.66
C ILE A 4 9.18 15.26 -35.17
N VAL A 5 8.96 16.54 -34.87
CA VAL A 5 8.61 17.00 -33.51
C VAL A 5 7.24 16.45 -33.06
N PHE A 6 6.28 16.33 -33.98
CA PHE A 6 4.94 15.80 -33.67
C PHE A 6 4.95 14.30 -33.33
N ILE A 7 5.80 13.51 -34.01
CA ILE A 7 5.95 12.07 -33.75
C ILE A 7 6.64 11.81 -32.39
N ILE A 8 7.58 12.67 -31.99
CA ILE A 8 8.25 12.59 -30.69
C ILE A 8 7.26 12.92 -29.54
N CYS A 9 6.35 13.89 -29.72
CA CYS A 9 5.33 14.20 -28.71
C CYS A 9 4.32 13.06 -28.48
N CYS A 10 4.02 12.24 -29.51
CA CYS A 10 3.09 11.11 -29.37
C CYS A 10 3.71 9.87 -28.68
N PHE A 11 5.03 9.73 -28.63
CA PHE A 11 5.69 8.62 -27.91
C PHE A 11 5.90 8.87 -26.41
N ILE A 12 5.71 10.11 -25.94
CA ILE A 12 6.00 10.50 -24.54
C ILE A 12 4.79 10.29 -23.61
N ALA A 13 3.59 10.01 -24.14
CA ALA A 13 2.37 9.82 -23.34
C ALA A 13 2.00 8.34 -23.16
N ILE A 14 2.95 7.50 -22.75
CA ILE A 14 2.60 6.19 -22.17
C ILE A 14 2.18 6.46 -20.74
N ASN A 15 0.87 6.60 -20.51
CA ASN A 15 0.34 6.54 -19.16
C ASN A 15 0.52 5.08 -18.69
N TYR A 16 1.56 4.84 -17.89
CA TYR A 16 1.61 3.63 -17.08
C TYR A 16 0.40 3.69 -16.15
N ALA A 17 -0.59 2.82 -16.38
CA ALA A 17 -1.60 2.57 -15.38
C ALA A 17 -0.86 1.87 -14.22
N ASN A 18 -0.43 2.65 -13.23
CA ASN A 18 0.09 2.08 -12.00
C ASN A 18 -1.06 1.32 -11.33
N ALA A 19 -0.77 0.11 -10.86
CA ALA A 19 -1.66 -0.62 -9.98
C ALA A 19 -1.77 0.12 -8.62
N GLN A 20 -2.36 -0.50 -7.60
CA GLN A 20 -2.28 0.06 -6.25
C GLN A 20 -0.81 0.18 -5.81
N ASP A 21 -0.45 1.30 -5.18
CA ASP A 21 0.90 1.54 -4.66
C ASP A 21 1.03 1.19 -3.16
N LEU A 22 -0.08 0.81 -2.53
CA LEU A 22 -0.12 0.35 -1.14
C LEU A 22 -0.26 -1.17 -1.10
N PHE A 23 0.63 -1.83 -0.37
CA PHE A 23 0.72 -3.29 -0.30
C PHE A 23 0.66 -3.75 1.15
N ILE A 24 0.01 -4.89 1.39
CA ILE A 24 0.37 -5.74 2.52
C ILE A 24 1.64 -6.46 2.07
N ASN A 25 2.79 -6.07 2.60
CA ASN A 25 4.09 -6.57 2.16
C ASN A 25 4.49 -7.86 2.90
N GLU A 26 4.19 -7.91 4.20
CA GLU A 26 4.49 -9.05 5.06
C GLU A 26 3.31 -9.38 5.97
N PHE A 27 3.21 -10.65 6.36
CA PHE A 27 2.19 -11.18 7.25
C PHE A 27 2.82 -12.20 8.19
N MET A 28 2.78 -11.91 9.50
CA MET A 28 3.30 -12.79 10.54
C MET A 28 2.17 -13.18 11.49
N SER A 29 1.66 -14.39 11.29
CA SER A 29 0.77 -15.03 12.25
C SER A 29 1.54 -15.94 13.19
N SER A 30 1.05 -16.09 14.42
CA SER A 30 1.70 -16.87 15.48
C SER A 30 3.13 -16.40 15.76
N ASN A 31 3.31 -15.09 15.96
CA ASN A 31 4.60 -14.53 16.36
C ASN A 31 4.90 -14.90 17.83
N GLU A 32 5.59 -16.01 18.07
CA GLU A 32 5.76 -16.48 19.45
C GLU A 32 6.80 -15.69 20.25
N ASN A 33 8.03 -15.54 19.74
CA ASN A 33 9.12 -14.86 20.45
C ASN A 33 10.14 -14.24 19.48
N THR A 34 9.73 -13.94 18.25
CA THR A 34 10.66 -13.57 17.18
C THR A 34 10.84 -12.06 17.12
N ILE A 35 9.74 -11.33 16.98
CA ILE A 35 9.72 -9.86 16.90
C ILE A 35 8.85 -9.38 18.06
N LEU A 36 9.40 -8.51 18.88
CA LEU A 36 8.69 -7.90 20.00
C LEU A 36 8.34 -6.45 19.62
N ASP A 37 7.16 -5.99 20.03
CA ASP A 37 6.77 -4.58 19.94
C ASP A 37 7.48 -3.73 21.01
N GLU A 38 7.15 -2.43 21.07
CA GLU A 38 7.73 -1.51 22.06
C GLU A 38 7.44 -1.85 23.52
N ASP A 39 6.40 -2.63 23.78
CA ASP A 39 6.00 -3.08 25.12
C ASP A 39 6.59 -4.45 25.48
N GLY A 40 7.28 -5.10 24.53
CA GLY A 40 7.91 -6.40 24.69
C GLY A 40 7.00 -7.58 24.38
N ASP A 41 5.83 -7.33 23.77
CA ASP A 41 4.87 -8.36 23.40
C ASP A 41 5.12 -8.85 21.96
N SER A 42 4.83 -10.14 21.72
CA SER A 42 5.01 -10.79 20.42
C SER A 42 3.67 -10.91 19.68
N GLY A 43 3.02 -9.78 19.39
CA GLY A 43 1.75 -9.80 18.67
C GLY A 43 1.87 -10.33 17.24
N ASP A 44 0.77 -10.86 16.71
CA ASP A 44 0.61 -11.04 15.27
C ASP A 44 0.59 -9.68 14.57
N TRP A 45 1.19 -9.58 13.39
CA TRP A 45 1.32 -8.31 12.69
C TRP A 45 1.31 -8.46 11.17
N ILE A 46 1.02 -7.34 10.50
CA ILE A 46 1.16 -7.18 9.06
C ILE A 46 2.02 -5.95 8.78
N GLU A 47 2.77 -5.97 7.69
CA GLU A 47 3.47 -4.78 7.20
C GLU A 47 2.69 -4.14 6.06
N LEU A 48 2.52 -2.83 6.13
CA LEU A 48 2.05 -2.03 5.00
C LEU A 48 3.23 -1.32 4.35
N TYR A 49 3.40 -1.55 3.05
CA TYR A 49 4.42 -0.88 2.25
C TYR A 49 3.78 0.06 1.23
N ASN A 50 4.22 1.31 1.25
CA ASN A 50 3.88 2.30 0.24
C ASN A 50 5.03 2.38 -0.78
N ALA A 51 4.81 1.85 -1.97
CA ALA A 51 5.79 1.86 -3.05
C ALA A 51 5.78 3.15 -3.88
N SER A 52 4.87 4.10 -3.57
CA SER A 52 4.83 5.39 -4.26
C SER A 52 5.80 6.41 -3.65
N ASP A 53 6.12 7.43 -4.45
CA ASP A 53 6.88 8.60 -3.99
C ASP A 53 6.01 9.60 -3.21
N ASN A 54 4.74 9.30 -2.96
CA ASN A 54 3.78 10.21 -2.32
C ASN A 54 3.34 9.67 -0.95
N THR A 55 2.99 10.57 -0.03
CA THR A 55 2.32 10.17 1.21
C THR A 55 0.92 9.63 0.91
N VAL A 56 0.59 8.48 1.49
CA VAL A 56 -0.76 7.89 1.42
C VAL A 56 -1.46 8.12 2.76
N ASN A 57 -2.64 8.76 2.73
CA ASN A 57 -3.50 8.90 3.89
C ASN A 57 -4.35 7.63 4.04
N LEU A 58 -4.19 6.93 5.17
CA LEU A 58 -4.93 5.70 5.46
C LEU A 58 -6.26 5.94 6.19
N ALA A 59 -6.61 7.19 6.53
CA ALA A 59 -7.87 7.50 7.19
C ALA A 59 -9.06 6.89 6.44
N GLY A 60 -9.86 6.08 7.15
CA GLY A 60 -11.03 5.40 6.58
C GLY A 60 -10.73 4.13 5.78
N TYR A 61 -9.46 3.74 5.60
CA TYR A 61 -9.11 2.42 5.06
C TYR A 61 -9.56 1.33 6.04
N GLY A 62 -9.91 0.16 5.50
CA GLY A 62 -10.34 -1.01 6.26
C GLY A 62 -9.33 -2.15 6.18
N LEU A 63 -9.11 -2.83 7.30
CA LEU A 63 -8.45 -4.13 7.36
C LEU A 63 -9.47 -5.21 7.72
N SER A 64 -9.50 -6.28 6.94
CA SER A 64 -10.40 -7.41 7.17
C SER A 64 -9.90 -8.70 6.54
N ASP A 65 -10.23 -9.80 7.19
CA ASP A 65 -10.15 -11.19 6.74
C ASP A 65 -11.51 -11.70 6.18
N LYS A 66 -12.52 -10.83 6.04
CA LYS A 66 -13.85 -11.18 5.52
C LYS A 66 -14.30 -10.19 4.44
N GLU A 67 -14.57 -10.72 3.25
CA GLU A 67 -15.03 -9.93 2.10
C GLU A 67 -16.39 -9.26 2.36
N GLU A 68 -17.29 -9.93 3.09
CA GLU A 68 -18.61 -9.39 3.44
C GLU A 68 -18.57 -8.29 4.50
N ASN A 69 -17.43 -8.10 5.17
CA ASN A 69 -17.22 -7.05 6.16
C ASN A 69 -15.81 -6.45 6.00
N PRO A 70 -15.56 -5.64 4.96
CA PRO A 70 -14.21 -5.17 4.62
C PRO A 70 -13.63 -4.15 5.61
N PHE A 71 -14.44 -3.60 6.51
CA PHE A 71 -14.05 -2.54 7.46
C PHE A 71 -14.09 -3.02 8.92
N LYS A 72 -13.66 -4.26 9.19
CA LYS A 72 -13.60 -4.80 10.56
C LYS A 72 -12.74 -3.95 11.50
N TRP A 73 -11.60 -3.49 11.00
CA TRP A 73 -10.80 -2.47 11.65
C TRP A 73 -10.60 -1.31 10.70
N ILE A 74 -10.86 -0.10 11.18
CA ILE A 74 -10.74 1.13 10.39
C ILE A 74 -9.54 1.90 10.91
N PHE A 75 -8.64 2.29 10.02
CA PHE A 75 -7.49 3.11 10.36
C PHE A 75 -7.96 4.48 10.87
N PRO A 76 -7.43 4.97 12.01
CA PRO A 76 -7.85 6.22 12.61
C PRO A 76 -7.41 7.43 11.78
N GLU A 77 -8.06 8.56 12.01
CA GLU A 77 -7.54 9.87 11.61
C GLU A 77 -6.42 10.26 12.60
N VAL A 78 -5.20 10.48 12.10
CA VAL A 78 -4.01 10.87 12.87
C VAL A 78 -3.48 12.22 12.45
#